data_AF-A0A2W6CH39-F1
#
_entry.id   AF-A0A2W6CH39-F1
#
_cell.length_a   1.000
_cell.length_b   1.000
_cell.length_c   1.000
_cell.angle_alpha   90.00
_cell.angle_beta   90.00
_cell.angle_gamma   90.00
#
_symmetry.space_group_name_H-M   'P 1'
#
loop_
_entity.id
_entity.type
_entity.pdbx_description
1 polymer ?
#
loop_
_entity_poly.entity_id
_entity_poly.type
_entity_poly.pdbx_seq_one_letter_code
_entity_poly.pdbx_strand_id
1 'polypeptide(L)'
;MDAVPCPGAVSTPEHPSSSSTLHVLAAGSLRMPFEELAGDWRERTTVPLCISYDNARELARRIEAGERADVFASASPEHPAALHARGLVDEPHPFATNRLVVSVPFRSDAHDAGILAEPGCRVAIETEGIPLGDYTRTLLERLEQLRGQGFAAAVMANVVSQERTVAAVIARLDSGEADAAVLYNTDVIATDGRLRAIEVPPDAWVHGTYVIATVCAAAQPHAADAWLTLIHGQIGRVILGAAGFGVPR
;
A
#
# COMPACT_ATOMS: atom_id res chain seq x y z
N MET A 1 -6.34 6.65 28.31
CA MET A 1 -7.19 7.25 27.27
C MET A 1 -7.99 6.09 26.74
N ASP A 2 -9.20 5.93 27.26
CA ASP A 2 -10.01 4.73 27.04
C ASP A 2 -10.57 4.76 25.62
N ALA A 3 -10.40 3.65 24.89
CA ALA A 3 -10.98 3.44 23.57
C ALA A 3 -12.49 3.65 23.64
N VAL A 4 -13.06 4.35 22.66
CA VAL A 4 -14.52 4.50 22.53
C VAL A 4 -15.01 3.30 21.71
N PRO A 5 -15.61 2.27 22.33
CA PRO A 5 -16.18 1.16 21.56
C PRO A 5 -17.33 1.66 20.68
N CYS A 6 -17.49 1.08 19.48
CA CYS A 6 -18.66 1.39 18.64
C CYS A 6 -19.93 1.16 19.46
N PRO A 7 -20.90 2.10 19.44
CA PRO A 7 -22.16 1.90 20.15
C PRO A 7 -22.89 0.67 19.60
N GLY A 8 -23.30 -0.23 20.50
CA GLY A 8 -23.96 -1.49 20.14
C GLY A 8 -25.21 -1.28 19.27
N ALA A 9 -25.29 -2.05 18.18
CA ALA A 9 -26.38 -1.99 17.22
C ALA A 9 -27.72 -2.42 17.85
N VAL A 10 -28.74 -1.57 17.73
CA VAL A 10 -30.14 -1.90 18.06
C VAL A 10 -30.72 -2.74 16.92
N SER A 11 -31.03 -4.00 17.20
CA SER A 11 -31.65 -4.92 16.23
C SER A 11 -33.10 -4.51 15.92
N THR A 12 -33.43 -4.33 14.64
CA THR A 12 -34.80 -4.27 14.11
C THR A 12 -35.02 -5.43 13.13
N PRO A 13 -36.26 -5.90 12.90
CA PRO A 13 -36.51 -7.25 12.42
C PRO A 13 -36.21 -7.47 10.93
N GLU A 14 -35.85 -8.72 10.68
CA GLU A 14 -35.35 -9.36 9.46
C GLU A 14 -36.33 -9.27 8.28
N HIS A 15 -35.83 -8.85 7.11
CA HIS A 15 -36.48 -9.05 5.81
C HIS A 15 -35.74 -10.15 5.03
N PRO A 16 -36.42 -10.95 4.19
CA PRO A 16 -35.82 -12.13 3.58
C PRO A 16 -34.76 -11.78 2.54
N SER A 17 -33.58 -12.39 2.71
CA SER A 17 -32.52 -12.70 1.76
C SER A 17 -32.66 -12.22 0.30
N SER A 18 -32.23 -10.99 0.04
CA SER A 18 -31.43 -10.68 -1.16
C SER A 18 -29.97 -10.75 -0.71
N SER A 19 -29.11 -11.54 -1.35
CA SER A 19 -27.71 -11.73 -0.96
C SER A 19 -27.00 -10.38 -0.74
N SER A 20 -26.85 -10.02 0.52
CA SER A 20 -26.32 -8.74 0.94
C SER A 20 -24.83 -8.72 0.62
N THR A 21 -24.46 -7.91 -0.37
CA THR A 21 -23.08 -7.77 -0.86
C THR A 21 -22.18 -7.20 0.23
N LEU A 22 -20.99 -7.77 0.39
CA LEU A 22 -19.88 -7.23 1.19
C LEU A 22 -19.19 -6.11 0.38
N HIS A 23 -19.14 -4.91 0.95
CA HIS A 23 -18.53 -3.72 0.35
C HIS A 23 -17.18 -3.40 1.01
N VAL A 24 -16.12 -3.46 0.21
CA VAL A 24 -14.75 -3.16 0.65
C VAL A 24 -14.26 -1.89 -0.02
N LEU A 25 -13.81 -0.92 0.76
CA LEU A 25 -13.04 0.23 0.29
C LEU A 25 -11.55 -0.07 0.48
N ALA A 26 -10.78 -0.14 -0.60
CA ALA A 26 -9.38 -0.53 -0.55
C ALA A 26 -8.46 0.46 -1.28
N ALA A 27 -7.30 0.76 -0.70
CA ALA A 27 -6.29 1.57 -1.36
C ALA A 27 -5.92 0.98 -2.74
N GLY A 28 -5.71 1.83 -3.74
CA GLY A 28 -5.46 1.38 -5.13
C GLY A 28 -4.28 0.42 -5.31
N SER A 29 -3.22 0.55 -4.49
CA SER A 29 -2.06 -0.36 -4.50
C SER A 29 -2.41 -1.81 -4.10
N LEU A 30 -3.57 -2.03 -3.47
CA LEU A 30 -4.06 -3.35 -3.07
C LEU A 30 -4.81 -4.07 -4.19
N ARG A 31 -5.03 -3.44 -5.36
CA ARG A 31 -5.91 -3.98 -6.41
C ARG A 31 -5.52 -5.39 -6.84
N MET A 32 -4.27 -5.60 -7.25
CA MET A 32 -3.78 -6.92 -7.68
C MET A 32 -4.03 -8.02 -6.64
N PRO A 33 -3.51 -7.92 -5.39
CA PRO A 33 -3.73 -8.98 -4.40
C PRO A 33 -5.20 -9.11 -3.98
N PHE A 34 -5.98 -8.02 -3.96
CA PHE A 34 -7.39 -8.09 -3.57
C PHE A 34 -8.27 -8.71 -4.67
N GLU A 35 -7.90 -8.60 -5.93
CA GLU A 35 -8.56 -9.31 -7.03
C GLU A 35 -8.32 -10.83 -6.96
N GLU A 36 -7.11 -11.25 -6.59
CA GLU A 36 -6.80 -12.67 -6.35
C GLU A 36 -7.54 -13.20 -5.11
N LEU A 37 -7.54 -12.44 -4.00
CA LEU A 37 -8.32 -12.77 -2.81
C LEU A 37 -9.83 -12.80 -3.07
N ALA A 38 -10.32 -11.96 -3.98
CA ALA A 38 -11.71 -12.01 -4.42
C ALA A 38 -12.04 -13.30 -5.19
N GLY A 39 -11.06 -13.91 -5.87
CA GLY A 39 -11.16 -15.25 -6.43
C GLY A 39 -11.41 -16.29 -5.33
N ASP A 40 -10.49 -16.35 -4.35
CA ASP A 40 -10.60 -17.22 -3.17
C ASP A 40 -11.93 -17.03 -2.41
N TRP A 41 -12.37 -15.79 -2.24
CA TRP A 41 -13.62 -15.46 -1.55
C TRP A 41 -14.85 -16.05 -2.24
N ARG A 42 -14.89 -16.03 -3.58
CA ARG A 42 -16.00 -16.59 -4.38
C ARG A 42 -16.06 -18.11 -4.29
N GLU A 43 -14.93 -18.78 -4.09
CA GLU A 43 -14.89 -20.24 -3.90
C GLU A 43 -15.35 -20.65 -2.49
N ARG A 44 -15.14 -19.77 -1.50
CA ARG A 44 -15.39 -20.06 -0.08
C ARG A 44 -16.76 -19.62 0.41
N THR A 45 -17.40 -18.66 -0.28
CA THR A 45 -18.60 -18.00 0.22
C THR A 45 -19.64 -17.80 -0.88
N THR A 46 -20.91 -17.68 -0.49
CA THR A 46 -22.01 -17.28 -1.38
C THR A 46 -22.31 -15.78 -1.32
N VAL A 47 -21.56 -15.03 -0.50
CA VAL A 47 -21.75 -13.59 -0.28
C VAL A 47 -21.07 -12.82 -1.42
N PRO A 48 -21.80 -12.03 -2.22
CA PRO A 48 -21.18 -11.22 -3.26
C PRO A 48 -20.18 -10.22 -2.67
N LEU A 49 -19.06 -9.99 -3.37
CA LEU A 49 -18.01 -9.05 -2.96
C LEU A 49 -17.92 -7.91 -3.96
N CYS A 50 -17.98 -6.67 -3.46
CA CYS A 50 -17.77 -5.46 -4.23
C CYS A 50 -16.60 -4.68 -3.61
N ILE A 51 -15.51 -4.54 -4.37
CA ILE A 51 -14.35 -3.77 -3.93
C ILE A 51 -14.27 -2.47 -4.74
N SER A 52 -14.23 -1.34 -4.05
CA SER A 52 -13.96 -0.03 -4.64
C SER A 52 -12.54 0.41 -4.29
N TYR A 53 -11.82 0.88 -5.30
CA TYR A 53 -10.43 1.30 -5.15
C TYR A 53 -10.26 2.79 -5.37
N ASP A 54 -9.51 3.44 -4.48
CA ASP A 54 -9.12 4.85 -4.63
C ASP A 54 -7.87 5.13 -3.76
N ASN A 55 -7.44 6.38 -3.69
CA ASN A 55 -6.48 6.85 -2.71
C ASN A 55 -7.10 6.82 -1.29
N ALA A 56 -6.29 6.46 -0.29
CA ALA A 56 -6.79 6.24 1.08
C ALA A 56 -7.49 7.46 1.71
N ARG A 57 -7.08 8.68 1.35
CA ARG A 57 -7.71 9.92 1.80
C ARG A 57 -9.15 10.05 1.28
N GLU A 58 -9.36 9.79 0.01
CA GLU A 58 -10.68 9.86 -0.61
C GLU A 58 -11.60 8.77 -0.07
N LEU A 59 -11.10 7.55 0.13
CA LEU A 59 -11.86 6.47 0.77
C LEU A 59 -12.28 6.84 2.20
N ALA A 60 -11.39 7.45 2.98
CA ALA A 60 -11.73 7.91 4.32
C ALA A 60 -12.81 9.00 4.28
N ARG A 61 -12.70 9.98 3.37
CA ARG A 61 -13.72 11.02 3.17
C ARG A 61 -15.08 10.43 2.81
N ARG A 62 -15.11 9.36 2.01
CA ARG A 62 -16.34 8.63 1.65
C ARG A 62 -17.00 7.98 2.86
N ILE A 63 -16.21 7.34 3.75
CA ILE A 63 -16.71 6.78 5.02
C ILE A 63 -17.27 7.89 5.91
N GLU A 64 -16.57 9.02 6.03
CA GLU A 64 -17.05 10.18 6.80
C GLU A 64 -18.35 10.77 6.24
N ALA A 65 -18.55 10.69 4.92
CA ALA A 65 -19.77 11.12 4.24
C ALA A 65 -20.91 10.11 4.37
N GLY A 66 -20.71 8.98 5.07
CA GLY A 66 -21.73 7.95 5.28
C GLY A 66 -21.91 7.02 4.07
N GLU A 67 -20.90 6.89 3.21
CA GLU A 67 -20.95 5.87 2.17
C GLU A 67 -21.08 4.47 2.78
N ARG A 68 -21.94 3.64 2.16
CA ARG A 68 -22.10 2.24 2.55
C ARG A 68 -20.81 1.45 2.27
N ALA A 69 -20.12 1.08 3.34
CA ALA A 69 -18.95 0.22 3.32
C ALA A 69 -18.96 -0.69 4.56
N ASP A 70 -18.39 -1.88 4.42
CA ASP A 70 -18.26 -2.85 5.50
C ASP A 70 -16.80 -2.95 5.98
N VAL A 71 -15.84 -2.78 5.06
CA VAL A 71 -14.40 -2.88 5.35
C VAL A 71 -13.66 -1.71 4.72
N PHE A 72 -12.68 -1.16 5.45
CA PHE A 72 -11.72 -0.19 4.94
C PHE A 72 -10.29 -0.73 5.04
N ALA A 73 -9.60 -0.89 3.91
CA ALA A 73 -8.19 -1.24 3.83
C ALA A 73 -7.37 -0.06 3.29
N SER A 74 -6.48 0.48 4.11
CA SER A 74 -5.70 1.69 3.84
C SER A 74 -4.22 1.38 3.63
N ALA A 75 -3.56 2.18 2.80
CA ALA A 75 -2.11 2.14 2.58
C ALA A 75 -1.30 2.86 3.68
N SER A 76 -1.97 3.39 4.70
CA SER A 76 -1.36 4.20 5.75
C SER A 76 -2.24 4.18 7.02
N PRO A 77 -1.66 4.21 8.23
CA PRO A 77 -2.40 4.11 9.48
C PRO A 77 -3.19 5.37 9.87
N GLU A 78 -2.82 6.54 9.34
CA GLU A 78 -3.34 7.84 9.78
C GLU A 78 -4.82 8.00 9.51
N HIS A 79 -5.29 7.61 8.32
CA HIS A 79 -6.70 7.75 7.95
C HIS A 79 -7.62 6.83 8.75
N PRO A 80 -7.36 5.51 8.87
CA PRO A 80 -8.13 4.62 9.74
C PRO A 80 -8.08 5.03 11.21
N ALA A 81 -6.94 5.49 11.73
CA ALA A 81 -6.84 5.97 13.11
C ALA A 81 -7.72 7.20 13.36
N ALA A 82 -7.77 8.15 12.41
CA ALA A 82 -8.66 9.30 12.50
C ALA A 82 -10.15 8.91 12.45
N LEU A 83 -10.51 7.93 11.62
CA LEU A 83 -11.88 7.39 11.57
C LEU A 83 -12.24 6.66 12.86
N HIS A 84 -11.31 5.90 13.44
CA HIS A 84 -11.51 5.18 14.70
C HIS A 84 -11.73 6.16 15.86
N ALA A 85 -10.92 7.23 15.94
CA ALA A 85 -11.09 8.30 16.94
C ALA A 85 -12.47 9.00 16.84
N ARG A 86 -13.12 8.92 15.67
CA ARG A 86 -14.48 9.44 15.42
C ARG A 86 -15.58 8.39 15.61
N GLY A 87 -15.24 7.15 15.96
CA GLY A 87 -16.19 6.04 16.12
C GLY A 87 -16.82 5.58 14.81
N LEU A 88 -16.12 5.74 13.67
CA LEU A 88 -16.61 5.35 12.35
C LEU A 88 -16.11 3.97 11.90
N VAL A 89 -14.99 3.51 12.44
CA VAL A 89 -14.42 2.18 12.21
C VAL A 89 -13.99 1.57 13.53
N ASP A 90 -13.96 0.24 13.59
CA ASP A 90 -13.32 -0.51 14.66
C ASP A 90 -11.81 -0.24 14.72
N GLU A 91 -11.13 -0.80 15.72
CA GLU A 91 -9.68 -0.67 15.86
C GLU A 91 -8.98 -1.13 14.57
N PRO A 92 -8.15 -0.28 13.92
CA PRO A 92 -7.43 -0.67 12.70
C PRO A 92 -6.27 -1.62 13.01
N HIS A 93 -6.17 -2.70 12.25
CA HIS A 93 -5.14 -3.74 12.43
C HIS A 93 -4.15 -3.74 11.26
N PRO A 94 -2.84 -3.78 11.51
CA PRO A 94 -1.85 -3.92 10.44
C PRO A 94 -1.94 -5.31 9.81
N PHE A 95 -1.98 -5.37 8.47
CA PHE A 95 -2.08 -6.64 7.73
C PHE A 95 -0.97 -6.83 6.69
N ALA A 96 -0.30 -5.77 6.28
CA ALA A 96 0.79 -5.83 5.31
C ALA A 96 1.77 -4.67 5.50
N THR A 97 2.98 -4.84 4.99
CA THR A 97 3.93 -3.74 4.80
C THR A 97 4.30 -3.62 3.34
N ASN A 98 4.70 -2.43 2.92
CA ASN A 98 5.36 -2.21 1.64
C ASN A 98 6.73 -1.58 1.91
N ARG A 99 7.68 -1.75 1.00
CA ARG A 99 9.07 -1.31 1.20
C ARG A 99 9.59 -0.64 -0.06
N LEU A 100 10.49 0.31 0.14
CA LEU A 100 11.18 0.97 -0.96
C LEU A 100 12.31 0.09 -1.49
N VAL A 101 12.50 0.14 -2.80
CA VAL A 101 13.59 -0.51 -3.54
C VAL A 101 14.20 0.46 -4.53
N VAL A 102 15.46 0.21 -4.90
CA VAL A 102 16.03 0.86 -6.08
C VAL A 102 15.54 0.11 -7.31
N SER A 103 14.93 0.82 -8.25
CA SER A 103 14.32 0.25 -9.44
C SER A 103 15.13 0.60 -10.66
N VAL A 104 15.42 -0.40 -11.49
CA VAL A 104 16.18 -0.22 -12.73
C VAL A 104 15.49 -0.98 -13.87
N PRO A 105 15.72 -0.61 -15.15
CA PRO A 105 15.28 -1.44 -16.27
C PRO A 105 15.80 -2.87 -16.12
N PHE A 106 15.02 -3.87 -16.52
CA PHE A 106 15.38 -5.28 -16.34
C PHE A 106 16.76 -5.65 -16.89
N ARG A 107 17.17 -4.99 -17.99
CA ARG A 107 18.47 -5.19 -18.66
C ARG A 107 19.65 -4.46 -18.03
N SER A 108 19.44 -3.69 -16.97
CA SER A 108 20.53 -3.00 -16.26
C SER A 108 21.46 -3.99 -15.58
N ASP A 109 22.76 -3.70 -15.56
CA ASP A 109 23.79 -4.47 -14.85
C ASP A 109 23.96 -4.02 -13.38
N ALA A 110 23.16 -3.07 -12.89
CA ALA A 110 23.29 -2.54 -11.53
C ALA A 110 22.83 -3.55 -10.46
N HIS A 111 23.67 -3.90 -9.49
CA HIS A 111 23.33 -4.89 -8.47
C HIS A 111 23.17 -4.32 -7.06
N ASP A 112 23.36 -3.01 -6.92
CA ASP A 112 23.54 -2.33 -5.65
C ASP A 112 22.90 -0.93 -5.69
N ALA A 113 22.36 -0.49 -4.56
CA ALA A 113 21.75 0.84 -4.41
C ALA A 113 22.75 2.00 -4.64
N GLY A 114 24.06 1.72 -4.67
CA GLY A 114 25.11 2.66 -5.02
C GLY A 114 24.97 3.26 -6.42
N ILE A 115 24.28 2.56 -7.33
CA ILE A 115 23.98 3.07 -8.69
C ILE A 115 23.36 4.47 -8.68
N LEU A 116 22.55 4.78 -7.66
CA LEU A 116 21.90 6.07 -7.53
C LEU A 116 22.90 7.24 -7.43
N ALA A 117 24.10 6.99 -6.88
CA ALA A 117 25.15 7.99 -6.69
C ALA A 117 26.26 7.92 -7.76
N GLU A 118 26.18 6.98 -8.70
CA GLU A 118 27.20 6.85 -9.75
C GLU A 118 27.18 8.05 -10.70
N PRO A 119 28.33 8.69 -11.00
CA PRO A 119 28.36 9.82 -11.91
C PRO A 119 27.77 9.47 -13.29
N GLY A 120 26.80 10.26 -13.74
CA GLY A 120 26.14 10.07 -15.04
C GLY A 120 24.94 9.14 -15.01
N CYS A 121 24.63 8.50 -13.88
CA CYS A 121 23.37 7.81 -13.67
C CYS A 121 22.24 8.85 -13.56
N ARG A 122 21.18 8.69 -14.35
CA ARG A 122 20.01 9.58 -14.31
C ARG A 122 18.95 8.98 -13.39
N VAL A 123 18.61 9.69 -12.33
CA VAL A 123 17.67 9.20 -11.31
C VAL A 123 16.31 9.89 -11.45
N ALA A 124 15.23 9.11 -11.41
CA ALA A 124 13.88 9.63 -11.25
C ALA A 124 13.34 9.32 -9.84
N ILE A 125 12.72 10.29 -9.20
CA ILE A 125 12.07 10.13 -7.87
C ILE A 125 10.71 10.81 -7.85
N GLU A 126 9.93 10.57 -6.80
CA GLU A 126 8.75 11.38 -6.51
C GLU A 126 9.12 12.71 -5.82
N THR A 127 8.29 13.74 -6.06
CA THR A 127 8.42 15.08 -5.46
C THR A 127 8.27 15.04 -3.94
N GLU A 128 8.77 16.06 -3.24
CA GLU A 128 8.57 16.22 -1.79
C GLU A 128 7.12 16.58 -1.43
N GLY A 129 6.68 16.12 -0.26
CA GLY A 129 5.33 16.32 0.26
C GLY A 129 4.32 15.25 -0.18
N ILE A 130 4.79 14.18 -0.83
CA ILE A 130 4.01 12.99 -1.19
C ILE A 130 4.73 11.73 -0.70
N PRO A 131 4.00 10.67 -0.30
CA PRO A 131 4.56 9.61 0.54
C PRO A 131 5.81 8.94 0.00
N LEU A 132 5.83 8.55 -1.28
CA LEU A 132 7.01 7.89 -1.86
C LEU A 132 8.21 8.82 -1.91
N GLY A 133 8.00 10.10 -2.22
CA GLY A 133 9.07 11.09 -2.22
C GLY A 133 9.65 11.30 -0.82
N ASP A 134 8.81 11.47 0.19
CA ASP A 134 9.26 11.69 1.57
C ASP A 134 9.98 10.46 2.13
N TYR A 135 9.48 9.26 1.79
CA TYR A 135 10.17 8.00 2.10
C TYR A 135 11.47 7.84 1.32
N THR A 136 11.56 8.36 0.09
CA THR A 136 12.80 8.36 -0.69
C THR A 136 13.86 9.20 0.01
N ARG A 137 13.53 10.42 0.46
CA ARG A 137 14.45 11.26 1.25
C ARG A 137 14.90 10.56 2.54
N THR A 138 13.95 9.98 3.27
CA THR A 138 14.26 9.17 4.48
C THR A 138 15.20 8.00 4.16
N LEU A 139 14.98 7.30 3.05
CA LEU A 139 15.84 6.20 2.59
C LEU A 139 17.25 6.71 2.28
N LEU A 140 17.38 7.85 1.62
CA LEU A 140 18.68 8.44 1.30
C LEU A 140 19.46 8.86 2.55
N GLU A 141 18.79 9.42 3.57
CA GLU A 141 19.40 9.72 4.87
C GLU A 141 19.96 8.46 5.54
N ARG A 142 19.20 7.35 5.53
CA ARG A 142 19.66 6.08 6.10
C ARG A 142 20.78 5.44 5.28
N LEU A 143 20.73 5.55 3.95
CA LEU A 143 21.81 5.07 3.09
C LEU A 143 23.09 5.90 3.29
N GLU A 144 22.99 7.20 3.54
CA GLU A 144 24.14 8.04 3.90
C GLU A 144 24.82 7.57 5.18
N GLN A 145 24.05 7.18 6.21
CA GLN A 145 24.61 6.61 7.44
C GLN A 145 25.41 5.31 7.19
N LEU A 146 25.01 4.51 6.20
CA LEU A 146 25.67 3.25 5.86
C LEU A 146 26.83 3.40 4.88
N ARG A 147 26.79 4.39 3.98
CA ARG A 147 27.74 4.55 2.87
C ARG A 147 28.71 5.71 3.00
N GLY A 148 28.47 6.59 3.96
CA GLY A 148 29.32 7.74 4.24
C GLY A 148 28.75 9.06 3.71
N GLN A 149 29.29 10.14 4.30
CA GLN A 149 28.85 11.51 4.05
C GLN A 149 28.89 11.87 2.56
N GLY A 150 27.82 12.49 2.07
CA GLY A 150 27.74 12.98 0.69
C GLY A 150 27.09 11.99 -0.27
N PHE A 151 26.76 10.77 0.17
CA PHE A 151 25.99 9.83 -0.63
C PHE A 151 24.64 10.42 -1.05
N ALA A 152 23.85 10.96 -0.10
CA ALA A 152 22.55 11.53 -0.42
C ALA A 152 22.68 12.72 -1.38
N ALA A 153 23.69 13.57 -1.18
CA ALA A 153 23.98 14.71 -2.06
C ALA A 153 24.35 14.26 -3.48
N ALA A 154 25.15 13.20 -3.62
CA ALA A 154 25.50 12.63 -4.93
C ALA A 154 24.26 12.06 -5.64
N VAL A 155 23.39 11.35 -4.92
CA VAL A 155 22.11 10.89 -5.48
C VAL A 155 21.26 12.07 -5.94
N MET A 156 21.10 13.10 -5.11
CA MET A 156 20.29 14.27 -5.46
C MET A 156 20.85 15.05 -6.65
N ALA A 157 22.18 15.07 -6.84
CA ALA A 157 22.82 15.66 -8.02
C ALA A 157 22.53 14.88 -9.31
N ASN A 158 22.25 13.58 -9.20
CA ASN A 158 21.87 12.69 -10.30
C ASN A 158 20.36 12.70 -10.61
N VAL A 159 19.53 13.35 -9.78
CA VAL A 159 18.08 13.41 -10.02
C VAL A 159 17.79 14.29 -11.24
N VAL A 160 17.31 13.67 -12.31
CA VAL A 160 16.93 14.37 -13.56
C VAL A 160 15.43 14.68 -13.62
N SER A 161 14.61 13.98 -12.83
CA SER A 161 13.18 14.23 -12.75
C SER A 161 12.62 13.99 -11.35
N GLN A 162 11.68 14.86 -10.96
CA GLN A 162 10.84 14.71 -9.78
C GLN A 162 9.38 14.68 -10.22
N GLU A 163 8.80 13.49 -10.21
CA GLU A 163 7.44 13.27 -10.69
C GLU A 163 6.42 13.39 -9.56
N ARG A 164 5.14 13.51 -9.91
CA ARG A 164 4.03 13.59 -8.91
C ARG A 164 3.29 12.28 -8.72
N THR A 165 3.61 11.26 -9.51
CA THR A 165 2.98 9.94 -9.43
C THR A 165 4.01 8.85 -9.73
N VAL A 166 3.85 7.71 -9.06
CA VAL A 166 4.57 6.46 -9.35
C VAL A 166 4.56 6.12 -10.84
N ALA A 167 3.40 6.23 -11.50
CA ALA A 167 3.26 5.92 -12.93
C ALA A 167 4.15 6.80 -13.81
N ALA A 168 4.31 8.07 -13.47
CA ALA A 168 5.21 8.97 -14.19
C ALA A 168 6.69 8.62 -13.93
N VAL A 169 7.07 8.22 -12.71
CA VAL A 169 8.43 7.72 -12.42
C VAL A 169 8.72 6.47 -13.25
N ILE A 170 7.80 5.49 -13.28
CA ILE A 170 7.92 4.28 -14.11
C ILE A 170 8.08 4.64 -15.58
N ALA A 171 7.30 5.60 -16.09
CA ALA A 171 7.40 6.06 -17.47
C ALA A 171 8.79 6.62 -17.83
N ARG A 172 9.50 7.26 -16.88
CA ARG A 172 10.89 7.72 -17.09
C ARG A 172 11.89 6.58 -17.23
N LEU A 173 11.69 5.48 -16.49
CA LEU A 173 12.49 4.28 -16.66
C LEU A 173 12.18 3.57 -17.98
N ASP A 174 10.89 3.41 -18.31
CA ASP A 174 10.45 2.73 -19.53
C ASP A 174 10.89 3.47 -20.81
N SER A 175 10.91 4.81 -20.77
CA SER A 175 11.39 5.66 -21.89
C SER A 175 12.92 5.78 -21.97
N GLY A 176 13.65 5.29 -20.97
CA GLY A 176 15.10 5.47 -20.87
C GLY A 176 15.51 6.92 -20.62
N GLU A 177 14.62 7.76 -20.10
CA GLU A 177 14.94 9.11 -19.63
C GLU A 177 15.63 9.08 -18.25
N ALA A 178 15.40 8.02 -17.47
CA ALA A 178 16.10 7.70 -16.24
C ALA A 178 16.68 6.27 -16.29
N ASP A 179 17.80 6.07 -15.61
CA ASP A 179 18.51 4.79 -15.50
C ASP A 179 18.15 4.04 -14.21
N ALA A 180 17.79 4.79 -13.15
CA ALA A 180 17.36 4.26 -11.87
C ALA A 180 16.26 5.13 -11.22
N ALA A 181 15.50 4.53 -10.32
CA ALA A 181 14.49 5.23 -9.51
C ALA A 181 14.38 4.63 -8.13
N VAL A 182 13.63 5.29 -7.25
CA VAL A 182 13.16 4.72 -5.99
C VAL A 182 11.66 4.53 -6.08
N LEU A 183 11.20 3.29 -5.94
CA LEU A 183 9.78 2.89 -6.02
C LEU A 183 9.45 1.92 -4.88
N TYR A 184 8.16 1.62 -4.69
CA TYR A 184 7.76 0.48 -3.88
C TYR A 184 8.01 -0.84 -4.63
N ASN A 185 8.35 -1.89 -3.90
CA ASN A 185 8.55 -3.23 -4.47
C ASN A 185 7.33 -3.74 -5.25
N THR A 186 6.12 -3.43 -4.76
CA THR A 186 4.85 -3.79 -5.41
C THR A 186 4.71 -3.14 -6.78
N ASP A 187 5.17 -1.90 -6.94
CA ASP A 187 5.08 -1.17 -8.21
C ASP A 187 6.05 -1.75 -9.25
N VAL A 188 7.23 -2.18 -8.80
CA VAL A 188 8.20 -2.89 -9.65
C VAL A 188 7.62 -4.20 -10.15
N ILE A 189 7.03 -5.00 -9.26
CA ILE A 189 6.37 -6.28 -9.62
C ILE A 189 5.22 -6.04 -10.61
N ALA A 190 4.44 -4.97 -10.42
CA ALA A 190 3.35 -4.60 -11.32
C ALA A 190 3.83 -4.19 -12.73
N THR A 191 5.13 -4.00 -12.95
CA THR A 191 5.68 -3.75 -14.29
C THR A 191 5.89 -5.01 -15.13
N ASP A 192 5.52 -6.20 -14.62
CA ASP A 192 5.57 -7.46 -15.36
C ASP A 192 6.94 -7.72 -16.03
N GLY A 193 8.00 -7.55 -15.25
CA GLY A 193 9.37 -7.83 -15.68
C GLY A 193 10.01 -6.76 -16.57
N ARG A 194 9.37 -5.61 -16.81
CA ARG A 194 10.03 -4.46 -17.47
C ARG A 194 11.09 -3.82 -16.57
N LEU A 195 10.79 -3.72 -15.28
CA LEU A 195 11.72 -3.24 -14.26
C LEU A 195 12.13 -4.39 -13.34
N ARG A 196 13.27 -4.23 -12.66
CA ARG A 196 13.66 -5.10 -11.55
C ARG A 196 14.05 -4.29 -10.32
N ALA A 197 13.83 -4.90 -9.16
CA ALA A 197 14.18 -4.33 -7.88
C ALA A 197 15.63 -4.69 -7.53
N ILE A 198 16.35 -3.72 -7.00
CA ILE A 198 17.60 -3.86 -6.27
C ILE A 198 17.26 -3.59 -4.81
N GLU A 199 17.57 -4.58 -3.97
CA GLU A 199 17.35 -4.51 -2.53
C GLU A 199 18.21 -3.41 -1.90
N VAL A 200 17.60 -2.64 -1.00
CA VAL A 200 18.34 -1.77 -0.09
C VAL A 200 18.73 -2.56 1.18
N PRO A 201 19.85 -2.23 1.84
CA PRO A 201 20.24 -2.90 3.08
C PRO A 201 19.12 -2.86 4.12
N PRO A 202 18.91 -3.92 4.93
CA PRO A 202 17.85 -3.97 5.95
C PRO A 202 17.82 -2.77 6.90
N ASP A 203 19.00 -2.27 7.29
CA ASP A 203 19.13 -1.13 8.20
C ASP A 203 18.65 0.20 7.57
N ALA A 204 18.55 0.25 6.24
CA ALA A 204 18.02 1.39 5.50
C ALA A 204 16.54 1.25 5.12
N TRP A 205 15.88 0.13 5.43
CA TRP A 205 14.53 -0.13 4.97
C TRP A 205 13.51 0.89 5.50
N VAL A 206 12.86 1.59 4.57
CA VAL A 206 11.68 2.43 4.85
C VAL A 206 10.44 1.64 4.46
N HIS A 207 9.48 1.56 5.38
CA HIS A 207 8.26 0.77 5.21
C HIS A 207 7.01 1.64 5.30
N GLY A 208 6.06 1.38 4.41
CA GLY A 208 4.66 1.79 4.60
C GLY A 208 3.89 0.66 5.27
N THR A 209 3.07 0.98 6.28
CA THR A 209 2.21 0.01 6.97
C THR A 209 0.79 0.11 6.44
N TYR A 210 0.25 -1.02 6.01
CA TYR A 210 -1.12 -1.15 5.54
C TYR A 210 -1.98 -1.67 6.67
N VAL A 211 -3.09 -1.00 6.92
CA VAL A 211 -4.02 -1.35 8.00
C VAL A 211 -5.43 -1.55 7.46
N ILE A 212 -6.19 -2.40 8.13
CA ILE A 212 -7.56 -2.75 7.76
C ILE A 212 -8.46 -2.63 8.99
N ALA A 213 -9.68 -2.16 8.78
CA ALA A 213 -10.69 -2.03 9.84
C ALA A 213 -12.09 -2.37 9.29
N THR A 214 -12.94 -2.88 10.16
CA THR A 214 -14.39 -2.99 9.92
C THR A 214 -15.03 -1.62 10.14
N VAL A 215 -15.97 -1.23 9.29
CA VAL A 215 -16.73 0.02 9.45
C VAL A 215 -17.81 -0.20 10.53
N CYS A 216 -17.94 0.67 11.52
CA CYS A 216 -18.92 0.47 12.61
C CYS A 216 -20.36 0.34 12.07
N ALA A 217 -20.67 1.01 10.96
CA ALA A 217 -21.95 0.95 10.26
C ALA A 217 -22.06 -0.18 9.22
N ALA A 218 -21.16 -1.17 9.27
CA ALA A 218 -21.15 -2.31 8.34
C ALA A 218 -22.53 -2.98 8.30
N ALA A 219 -23.06 -3.14 7.09
CA ALA A 219 -24.28 -3.90 6.85
C ALA A 219 -24.02 -5.41 6.92
N GLN A 220 -22.76 -5.85 6.76
CA GLN A 220 -22.33 -7.24 6.69
C GLN A 220 -21.16 -7.57 7.65
N PRO A 221 -21.32 -7.37 8.97
CA PRO A 221 -20.20 -7.53 9.93
C PRO A 221 -19.59 -8.93 9.92
N HIS A 222 -20.40 -10.00 9.86
CA HIS A 222 -19.88 -11.38 9.79
C HIS A 222 -19.06 -11.66 8.52
N ALA A 223 -19.45 -11.09 7.37
CA ALA A 223 -18.69 -11.24 6.14
C ALA A 223 -17.43 -10.35 6.14
N ALA A 224 -17.49 -9.18 6.78
CA ALA A 224 -16.31 -8.34 7.02
C ALA A 224 -15.27 -9.11 7.86
N ASP A 225 -15.68 -9.74 8.96
CA ASP A 225 -14.79 -10.56 9.81
C ASP A 225 -14.19 -11.74 9.05
N ALA A 226 -14.98 -12.41 8.22
CA ALA A 226 -14.49 -13.49 7.37
C ALA A 226 -13.48 -12.99 6.33
N TRP A 227 -13.68 -11.80 5.76
CA TRP A 227 -12.75 -11.17 4.82
C TRP A 227 -11.44 -10.76 5.49
N LEU A 228 -11.51 -10.14 6.67
CA LEU A 228 -10.33 -9.84 7.50
C LEU A 228 -9.59 -11.13 7.85
N THR A 229 -10.30 -12.20 8.20
CA THR A 229 -9.71 -13.52 8.51
C THR A 229 -8.99 -14.12 7.30
N LEU A 230 -9.57 -14.00 6.10
CA LEU A 230 -8.94 -14.46 4.86
C LEU A 230 -7.62 -13.71 4.59
N ILE A 231 -7.62 -12.38 4.75
CA ILE A 231 -6.44 -11.51 4.58
C ILE A 231 -5.33 -11.85 5.59
N HIS A 232 -5.68 -11.98 6.87
CA HIS A 232 -4.70 -12.29 7.91
C HIS A 232 -4.26 -13.76 7.89
N GLY A 233 -5.05 -14.64 7.27
CA GLY A 233 -4.79 -16.07 7.15
C GLY A 233 -3.61 -16.42 6.24
N GLN A 234 -3.30 -17.71 6.16
CA GLN A 234 -2.17 -18.20 5.34
C GLN A 234 -2.31 -17.82 3.87
N ILE A 235 -3.52 -17.89 3.33
CA ILE A 235 -3.83 -17.58 1.92
C ILE A 235 -3.57 -16.10 1.64
N GLY A 236 -4.13 -15.21 2.47
CA GLY A 236 -3.89 -13.77 2.38
C GLY A 236 -2.41 -13.43 2.42
N ARG A 237 -1.65 -14.00 3.34
CA ARG A 237 -0.19 -13.78 3.42
C ARG A 237 0.56 -14.26 2.19
N VAL A 238 0.17 -15.39 1.59
CA VAL A 238 0.80 -15.91 0.37
C VAL A 238 0.51 -14.98 -0.82
N ILE A 239 -0.75 -14.58 -1.01
CA ILE A 239 -1.16 -13.69 -2.11
C ILE A 239 -0.50 -12.32 -1.97
N LEU A 240 -0.54 -11.72 -0.76
CA LEU A 240 0.12 -10.45 -0.48
C LEU A 240 1.64 -10.53 -0.70
N GLY A 241 2.27 -11.62 -0.25
CA GLY A 241 3.69 -11.89 -0.48
C GLY A 241 4.05 -12.00 -1.96
N ALA A 242 3.24 -12.71 -2.76
CA ALA A 242 3.41 -12.83 -4.20
C ALA A 242 3.29 -11.47 -4.92
N ALA A 243 2.40 -10.60 -4.42
CA ALA A 243 2.27 -9.23 -4.90
C ALA A 243 3.37 -8.27 -4.40
N GLY A 244 4.30 -8.74 -3.56
CA GLY A 244 5.46 -7.97 -3.09
C GLY A 244 5.28 -7.26 -1.75
N PHE A 245 4.17 -7.48 -1.06
CA PHE A 245 3.96 -6.98 0.29
C PHE A 245 4.70 -7.83 1.33
N GLY A 246 5.20 -7.17 2.36
CA GLY A 246 5.77 -7.81 3.53
C GLY A 246 4.72 -8.12 4.59
N VAL A 247 5.13 -8.89 5.60
CA VAL A 247 4.32 -9.15 6.79
C VAL A 247 4.12 -7.87 7.62
N PRO A 248 2.98 -7.74 8.33
CA PRO A 248 2.78 -6.67 9.29
C PRO A 248 3.83 -6.79 10.42
N ARG A 249 4.22 -5.64 10.98
CA ARG A 249 5.18 -5.54 12.09
C ARG A 249 4.52 -5.00 13.33
#